data_AF-A0A2G6LMD8-F1
#
_entry.id   AF-A0A2G6LMD8-F1
#
_cell.length_a   1.000
_cell.length_b   1.000
_cell.length_c   1.000
_cell.angle_alpha   90.00
_cell.angle_beta   90.00
_cell.angle_gamma   90.00
#
_symmetry.space_group_name_H-M   'P 1'
#
loop_
_entity.id
_entity.type
_entity.pdbx_description
1 polymer ?
#
loop_
_entity_poly.entity_id
_entity_poly.type
_entity_poly.pdbx_seq_one_letter_code
_entity_poly.pdbx_strand_id
1 'polypeptide(L)'
;MYKELDKTYLSYNNIISNLGFSTAKNAENVLNKISGVAKHTHKSLPFEYMAAIVDRNTLRKKFEELANPNEYTKLEQMIIC
;
A
#
# COMPACT_ATOMS: atom_id res chain seq x y z
N MET A 1 35.64 20.81 21.71
CA MET A 1 35.36 20.34 20.33
C MET A 1 33.94 19.79 20.32
N TYR A 2 33.00 20.43 19.62
CA TYR A 2 31.64 19.90 19.48
C TYR A 2 31.65 18.78 18.44
N LYS A 3 31.07 17.63 18.76
CA LYS A 3 30.89 16.51 17.81
C LYS A 3 29.85 16.95 16.77
N GLU A 4 30.22 17.01 15.49
CA GLU A 4 29.22 17.13 14.42
C GLU A 4 28.29 15.91 14.52
N LEU A 5 26.98 16.16 14.54
CA LEU A 5 25.98 15.11 14.50
C LEU A 5 26.01 14.43 13.13
N ASP A 6 26.09 13.10 13.13
CA ASP A 6 26.04 12.31 11.91
C ASP A 6 24.72 12.58 11.16
N LYS A 7 24.84 12.91 9.87
CA LYS A 7 23.68 13.16 9.02
C LYS A 7 23.05 11.82 8.63
N THR A 8 21.78 11.65 8.99
CA THR A 8 20.99 10.47 8.64
C THR A 8 20.16 10.75 7.39
N TYR A 9 20.19 9.82 6.43
CA TYR A 9 19.48 9.94 5.16
C TYR A 9 18.59 8.73 4.91
N LEU A 10 17.50 8.92 4.15
CA LEU A 10 16.65 7.84 3.65
C LEU A 10 17.10 7.44 2.24
N SER A 11 17.67 6.26 2.08
CA SER A 11 18.15 5.78 0.78
C SER A 11 17.06 5.11 -0.05
N TYR A 12 16.09 4.45 0.60
CA TYR A 12 15.04 3.69 -0.05
C TYR A 12 13.69 3.87 0.67
N ASN A 13 12.62 3.69 -0.08
CA ASN A 13 11.27 3.68 0.42
C ASN A 13 10.45 2.66 -0.36
N ASN A 14 9.36 2.22 0.26
CA ASN A 14 8.35 1.40 -0.39
C ASN A 14 6.98 1.81 0.15
N ILE A 15 5.95 1.61 -0.65
CA ILE A 15 4.57 1.86 -0.24
C ILE A 15 3.62 0.94 -0.99
N ILE A 16 2.71 0.35 -0.21
CA ILE A 16 1.57 -0.41 -0.71
C ILE A 16 0.31 0.30 -0.21
N SER A 17 -0.36 1.01 -1.12
CA SER A 17 -1.64 1.64 -0.81
C SER A 17 -2.63 1.50 -1.96
N ASN A 18 -3.89 1.78 -1.64
CA ASN A 18 -4.96 1.90 -2.63
C ASN A 18 -4.76 3.07 -3.61
N LEU A 19 -3.84 4.00 -3.34
CA LEU A 19 -3.42 5.06 -4.26
C LEU A 19 -2.20 4.68 -5.10
N GLY A 20 -1.57 3.53 -4.86
CA GLY A 20 -0.44 3.09 -5.66
C GLY A 20 0.47 2.14 -4.89
N PHE A 21 1.05 1.18 -5.63
CA PHE A 21 2.01 0.19 -5.12
C PHE A 21 3.45 0.59 -5.47
N SER A 22 3.69 1.89 -5.60
CA SER A 22 5.00 2.52 -5.72
C SER A 22 4.89 3.95 -5.24
N THR A 23 5.98 4.49 -4.71
CA THR A 23 6.02 5.85 -4.17
C THR A 23 5.72 6.89 -5.23
N ALA A 24 6.24 6.69 -6.46
CA ALA A 24 5.95 7.58 -7.58
C ALA A 24 4.45 7.61 -7.91
N LYS A 25 3.79 6.43 -8.00
CA LYS A 25 2.37 6.37 -8.35
C LYS A 25 1.47 6.90 -7.24
N ASN A 26 1.83 6.57 -5.99
CA ASN A 26 1.14 7.10 -4.82
C ASN A 26 1.22 8.63 -4.79
N ALA A 27 2.42 9.19 -4.92
CA ALA A 27 2.64 10.63 -4.93
C ALA A 27 1.90 11.33 -6.08
N GLU A 28 1.96 10.76 -7.29
CA GLU A 28 1.20 11.26 -8.45
C GLU A 28 -0.30 11.35 -8.16
N ASN A 29 -0.89 10.28 -7.63
CA ASN A 29 -2.33 10.25 -7.32
C ASN A 29 -2.71 11.22 -6.19
N VAL A 30 -1.84 11.37 -5.18
CA VAL A 30 -2.02 12.37 -4.12
C VAL A 30 -1.98 13.79 -4.69
N LEU A 31 -0.99 14.10 -5.53
CA LEU A 31 -0.86 15.41 -6.19
C LEU A 31 -2.05 15.74 -7.09
N ASN A 32 -2.58 14.72 -7.78
CA ASN A 32 -3.77 14.82 -8.61
C ASN A 32 -5.09 14.81 -7.81
N LYS A 33 -5.03 14.87 -6.48
CA LYS A 33 -6.21 14.90 -5.58
C LYS A 33 -7.14 13.70 -5.77
N ILE A 34 -6.60 12.56 -6.19
CA ILE A 34 -7.36 11.32 -6.31
C ILE A 34 -7.66 10.81 -4.91
N SER A 35 -8.95 10.67 -4.58
CA SER A 35 -9.36 10.03 -3.33
C SER A 35 -9.13 8.53 -3.43
N GLY A 36 -8.50 7.96 -2.40
CA GLY A 36 -8.40 6.52 -2.27
C GLY A 36 -9.68 5.88 -1.71
N VAL A 37 -10.55 6.68 -1.09
CA VAL A 37 -11.80 6.20 -0.52
C VAL A 37 -12.80 5.98 -1.65
N ALA A 38 -13.33 4.77 -1.73
CA ALA A 38 -14.39 4.39 -2.65
C ALA A 38 -15.57 3.80 -1.88
N LYS A 39 -16.72 3.76 -2.54
CA LYS A 39 -17.91 3.08 -2.04
C LYS A 39 -17.76 1.57 -2.25
N HIS A 40 -18.07 0.79 -1.21
CA HIS A 40 -17.98 -0.67 -1.21
C HIS A 40 -19.23 -1.31 -0.65
N THR A 41 -19.45 -2.56 -1.05
CA THR A 41 -20.45 -3.47 -0.48
C THR A 41 -19.75 -4.73 0.02
N HIS A 42 -20.32 -5.35 1.05
CA HIS A 42 -19.83 -6.64 1.53
C HIS A 42 -21.00 -7.52 1.96
N LYS A 43 -20.96 -8.81 1.61
CA LYS A 43 -22.08 -9.74 1.87
C LYS A 43 -22.47 -9.84 3.35
N SER A 44 -21.54 -9.58 4.27
CA SER A 44 -21.78 -9.61 5.71
C SER A 44 -22.28 -8.29 6.29
N LEU A 45 -22.39 -7.22 5.50
CA LEU A 45 -22.83 -5.91 5.94
C LEU A 45 -24.15 -5.55 5.25
N PRO A 46 -25.16 -5.06 6.00
CA PRO A 46 -26.45 -4.70 5.42
C PRO A 46 -26.45 -3.31 4.74
N PHE A 47 -25.30 -2.63 4.68
CA PHE A 47 -25.17 -1.28 4.12
C PHE A 47 -23.89 -1.11 3.30
N GLU A 48 -23.92 -0.12 2.40
CA GLU A 48 -22.74 0.36 1.70
C GLU A 48 -21.84 1.16 2.64
N TYR A 49 -20.53 1.09 2.44
CA TYR A 49 -19.56 1.82 3.26
C TYR A 49 -18.46 2.45 2.40
N MET A 50 -17.87 3.53 2.92
CA MET A 50 -16.79 4.27 2.26
C MET A 50 -15.46 3.85 2.88
N ALA A 51 -14.57 3.26 2.08
CA ALA A 51 -13.27 2.81 2.58
C ALA A 51 -12.16 2.89 1.52
N ALA A 52 -10.94 3.05 2.02
CA ALA A 52 -9.71 2.97 1.26
C ALA A 52 -9.19 1.52 1.26
N ILE A 53 -9.70 0.69 0.36
CA ILE A 53 -9.35 -0.75 0.32
C ILE A 53 -8.20 -0.98 -0.67
N VAL A 54 -7.10 -1.56 -0.19
CA VAL A 54 -6.01 -2.04 -1.04
C VAL A 54 -6.51 -3.18 -1.94
N ASP A 55 -6.33 -3.03 -3.25
CA ASP A 55 -6.77 -4.01 -4.25
C ASP A 55 -6.04 -5.36 -4.06
N ARG A 56 -6.83 -6.41 -3.84
CA ARG A 56 -6.30 -7.75 -3.52
C ARG A 56 -5.66 -8.40 -4.73
N ASN A 57 -6.19 -8.18 -5.93
CA ASN A 57 -5.68 -8.83 -7.14
C ASN A 57 -4.31 -8.27 -7.51
N THR A 58 -4.15 -6.95 -7.45
CA THR A 58 -2.88 -6.26 -7.66
C THR A 58 -1.84 -6.68 -6.61
N LEU A 59 -2.22 -6.74 -5.34
CA LEU A 59 -1.34 -7.21 -4.28
C LEU A 59 -0.87 -8.64 -4.49
N ARG A 60 -1.79 -9.55 -4.80
CA ARG A 60 -1.45 -10.95 -5.05
C ARG A 60 -0.52 -11.08 -6.24
N LYS A 61 -0.82 -10.41 -7.36
CA LYS A 61 0.01 -10.43 -8.56
C LYS A 61 1.44 -9.94 -8.30
N LYS A 62 1.61 -8.88 -7.51
CA LYS A 62 2.95 -8.42 -7.11
C LYS A 62 3.65 -9.43 -6.20
N PHE A 63 2.91 -10.00 -5.25
CA PHE A 63 3.47 -10.96 -4.31
C PHE A 63 3.89 -12.28 -4.97
N GLU A 64 3.25 -12.67 -6.09
CA GLU A 64 3.63 -13.84 -6.91
C GLU A 64 5.08 -13.78 -7.40
N GLU A 65 5.67 -12.59 -7.51
CA GLU A 65 7.07 -12.40 -7.88
C GLU A 65 8.04 -12.78 -6.73
N LEU A 66 7.54 -12.86 -5.49
CA LEU A 66 8.33 -13.11 -4.28
C LEU A 66 8.08 -14.52 -3.71
N ALA A 67 6.81 -14.95 -3.63
CA ALA A 67 6.42 -16.22 -3.04
C ALA A 67 4.99 -16.65 -3.49
N ASN A 68 4.56 -17.85 -3.08
CA ASN A 68 3.20 -18.32 -3.36
C ASN A 68 2.16 -17.54 -2.51
N PRO A 69 1.27 -16.71 -3.10
CA PRO A 69 0.33 -15.88 -2.33
C PRO A 69 -0.77 -16.65 -1.60
N ASN A 70 -0.87 -17.97 -1.80
CA ASN A 70 -1.83 -18.81 -1.06
C ASN A 70 -1.31 -19.22 0.32
N GLU A 71 -0.01 -19.07 0.58
CA GLU A 71 0.63 -19.42 1.85
C GLU A 71 0.66 -18.25 2.83
N TYR A 72 0.23 -17.06 2.39
CA TYR A 72 0.30 -15.82 3.16
C TYR A 72 -1.06 -15.13 3.21
N THR A 73 -1.39 -14.57 4.36
CA THR A 73 -2.55 -13.70 4.54
C THR A 73 -2.37 -12.39 3.77
N LYS A 74 -3.47 -11.65 3.56
CA LYS A 74 -3.41 -10.33 2.90
C LYS A 74 -2.48 -9.36 3.64
N LEU A 75 -2.46 -9.40 4.97
CA LEU A 75 -1.63 -8.51 5.77
C LEU A 75 -0.14 -8.82 5.59
N GLU A 76 0.24 -10.10 5.63
CA GLU A 76 1.62 -10.52 5.41
C GLU A 76 2.10 -10.14 4.01
N GLN A 77 1.26 -10.32 2.99
CA GLN A 77 1.56 -9.88 1.63
C GLN A 77 1.83 -8.36 1.56
N MET A 78 1.08 -7.54 2.32
CA MET A 78 1.30 -6.08 2.36
C MET A 78 2.59 -5.66 3.08
N ILE A 79 3.07 -6.47 4.03
CA ILE A 79 4.28 -6.18 4.81
C ILE A 79 5.54 -6.59 4.05
N ILE A 80 5.46 -7.68 3.28
CA ILE A 80 6.59 -8.26 2.55
C ILE A 80 6.80 -7.60 1.18
N CYS A 81 5.72 -7.25 0.47
CA CYS A 81 5.77 -6.53 -0.81
C CYS A 81 6.31 -5.10 -0.68
#